data_AF-I3ECM4-F1
#
_entry.id   AF-I3ECM4-F1
#
_cell.length_a   1.000
_cell.length_b   1.000
_cell.length_c   1.000
_cell.angle_alpha   90.00
_cell.angle_beta   90.00
_cell.angle_gamma   90.00
#
_symmetry.space_group_name_H-M   'P 1'
#
loop_
_entity.id
_entity.type
_entity.pdbx_description
1 polymer ?
#
loop_
_entity_poly.entity_id
_entity_poly.type
_entity_poly.pdbx_seq_one_letter_code
_entity_poly.pdbx_strand_id
1 'polypeptide(L)'
;MNDEWSMLVILIEAGGVFAPAAFILFHVLRQFLFIPVAVVCIAGGIIFGTIWGTIFSLIGLMFNSLFFYLFINKMPKTYQKLSTIKKRWFGEYRNLTVGQIAVLRLIPFVHYHLLNFCLIERTKSFKEYMRGSCVTNFPLAFFYTVFGEFISRFTPSMIIVVLFALSVLVYILREKVAVIKWGEFFKAEA
;
A
#
# COMPACT_ATOMS: atom_id res chain seq x y z
N MET A 1 44.70 12.38 10.37
CA MET A 1 43.83 12.81 9.25
C MET A 1 43.27 11.64 8.42
N ASN A 2 43.69 10.37 8.65
CA ASN A 2 43.10 9.19 8.00
C ASN A 2 41.96 8.54 8.81
N ASP A 3 41.90 8.73 10.12
CA ASP A 3 40.98 7.98 10.99
C ASP A 3 39.53 8.47 10.87
N GLU A 4 39.30 9.77 10.68
CA GLU A 4 37.95 10.33 10.48
C GLU A 4 37.32 9.87 9.16
N TRP A 5 38.10 9.82 8.08
CA TRP A 5 37.64 9.30 6.78
C TRP A 5 37.35 7.80 6.84
N SER A 6 38.16 7.04 7.57
CA SER A 6 37.94 5.61 7.79
C SER A 6 36.66 5.35 8.59
N MET A 7 36.42 6.14 9.63
CA MET A 7 35.18 6.06 10.43
C MET A 7 33.94 6.44 9.61
N LEU A 8 34.03 7.44 8.71
CA LEU A 8 32.94 7.80 7.81
C LEU A 8 32.64 6.72 6.77
N VAL A 9 33.67 6.11 6.18
CA VAL A 9 33.48 4.99 5.24
C VAL A 9 32.87 3.79 5.95
N ILE A 10 33.35 3.44 7.15
CA ILE A 10 32.77 2.36 7.97
C ILE A 10 31.32 2.69 8.36
N LEU A 11 30.98 3.94 8.68
CA LEU A 11 29.61 4.35 9.03
C LEU A 11 28.67 4.31 7.81
N ILE A 12 29.18 4.67 6.63
CA ILE A 12 28.45 4.58 5.35
C ILE A 12 28.27 3.12 4.93
N GLU A 13 29.31 2.29 5.05
CA GLU A 13 29.26 0.85 4.76
C GLU A 13 28.35 0.11 5.74
N ALA A 14 28.47 0.37 7.05
CA ALA A 14 27.60 -0.18 8.07
C ALA A 14 26.15 0.31 7.91
N GLY A 15 25.95 1.59 7.61
CA GLY A 15 24.65 2.17 7.28
C GLY A 15 23.99 1.45 6.09
N GLY A 16 24.78 1.08 5.08
CA GLY A 16 24.35 0.26 3.95
C GLY A 16 23.89 -1.15 4.34
N VAL A 17 24.56 -1.80 5.29
CA VAL A 17 24.19 -3.14 5.79
C VAL A 17 22.90 -3.12 6.61
N PHE A 18 22.65 -2.07 7.40
CA PHE A 18 21.42 -1.94 8.19
C PHE A 18 20.24 -1.38 7.40
N ALA A 19 20.47 -0.79 6.22
CA ALA A 19 19.42 -0.18 5.41
C ALA A 19 18.26 -1.14 5.07
N PRO A 20 18.48 -2.41 4.67
CA PRO A 20 17.38 -3.36 4.44
C PRO A 20 16.55 -3.64 5.70
N ALA A 21 17.21 -3.81 6.86
CA ALA A 21 16.53 -4.08 8.13
C ALA A 21 15.69 -2.89 8.58
N ALA A 22 16.24 -1.67 8.49
CA ALA A 22 15.53 -0.44 8.77
C ALA A 22 14.33 -0.24 7.81
N PHE A 23 14.51 -0.54 6.53
CA PHE A 23 13.43 -0.46 5.54
C PHE A 23 12.29 -1.46 5.81
N ILE A 24 12.61 -2.71 6.16
CA ILE A 24 11.61 -3.71 6.54
C ILE A 24 10.87 -3.26 7.82
N LEU A 25 11.59 -2.76 8.81
CA LEU A 25 10.99 -2.24 10.04
C LEU A 25 10.06 -1.05 9.73
N PHE A 26 10.48 -0.14 8.86
CA PHE A 26 9.66 0.97 8.41
C PHE A 26 8.38 0.50 7.70
N HIS A 27 8.45 -0.55 6.87
CA HIS A 27 7.27 -1.19 6.28
C HIS A 27 6.26 -1.68 7.31
N VAL A 28 6.71 -2.15 8.46
CA VAL A 28 5.85 -2.56 9.58
C VAL A 28 5.30 -1.35 10.32
N LEU A 29 6.14 -0.32 10.55
CA LEU A 29 5.77 0.87 11.33
C LEU A 29 4.85 1.82 10.57
N ARG A 30 4.86 1.80 9.23
CA ARG A 30 4.09 2.72 8.37
C ARG A 30 2.60 2.80 8.71
N GLN A 31 2.02 1.70 9.22
CA GLN A 31 0.61 1.64 9.60
C GLN A 31 0.27 2.54 10.78
N PHE A 32 1.22 2.79 11.68
CA PHE A 32 1.07 3.73 12.80
C PHE A 32 1.27 5.18 12.38
N LEU A 33 2.02 5.39 11.29
CA LEU A 33 2.31 6.70 10.72
C LEU A 33 1.32 7.11 9.62
N PHE A 34 0.29 6.29 9.35
CA PHE A 34 -0.68 6.49 8.26
C PHE A 34 -0.05 6.64 6.87
N ILE A 35 1.14 6.05 6.66
CA ILE A 35 1.85 6.15 5.39
C ILE A 35 1.32 5.08 4.41
N PRO A 36 0.87 5.48 3.20
CA PRO A 36 0.39 4.55 2.19
C PRO A 36 1.43 3.53 1.77
N VAL A 37 0.99 2.30 1.47
CA VAL A 37 1.88 1.19 1.08
C VAL A 37 2.71 1.56 -0.15
N ALA A 38 2.06 2.18 -1.13
CA ALA A 38 2.65 2.57 -2.40
C ALA A 38 3.89 3.44 -2.21
N VAL A 39 3.83 4.43 -1.31
CA VAL A 39 4.95 5.35 -1.03
C VAL A 39 6.18 4.58 -0.57
N VAL A 40 6.00 3.61 0.32
CA VAL A 40 7.11 2.82 0.87
C VAL A 40 7.69 1.87 -0.17
N CYS A 41 6.85 1.23 -0.99
CA CYS A 41 7.33 0.38 -2.09
C CYS A 41 8.11 1.19 -3.15
N ILE A 42 7.63 2.38 -3.50
CA ILE A 42 8.31 3.31 -4.42
C ILE A 42 9.67 3.71 -3.85
N ALA A 43 9.73 4.10 -2.57
CA ALA A 43 10.99 4.40 -1.90
C ALA A 43 11.96 3.21 -1.93
N GLY A 44 11.45 1.98 -1.75
CA GLY A 44 12.25 0.76 -1.88
C GLY A 44 12.85 0.59 -3.28
N GLY A 45 12.09 0.91 -4.33
CA GLY A 45 12.58 0.92 -5.72
C GLY A 45 13.65 1.97 -5.97
N ILE A 46 13.50 3.17 -5.39
CA ILE A 46 14.49 4.26 -5.49
C ILE A 46 15.79 3.89 -4.78
N ILE A 47 15.71 3.30 -3.59
CA ILE A 47 16.87 3.06 -2.72
C ILE A 47 17.61 1.76 -3.09
N PHE A 48 16.88 0.68 -3.37
CA PHE A 48 17.44 -0.67 -3.54
C PHE A 48 17.27 -1.22 -4.97
N GLY A 49 16.63 -0.49 -5.87
CA GLY A 49 16.24 -0.98 -7.19
C GLY A 49 15.08 -1.97 -7.14
N THR A 50 14.64 -2.44 -8.30
CA THR A 50 13.47 -3.30 -8.46
C THR A 50 13.63 -4.62 -7.73
N ILE A 51 14.75 -5.33 -7.93
CA ILE A 51 14.91 -6.71 -7.44
C ILE A 51 14.93 -6.72 -5.90
N TRP A 52 15.88 -6.01 -5.30
CA TRP A 52 16.04 -5.99 -3.84
C TRP A 52 14.93 -5.18 -3.15
N GLY A 53 14.48 -4.08 -3.76
CA GLY A 53 13.32 -3.32 -3.27
C GLY A 53 12.06 -4.16 -3.21
N THR A 54 11.82 -5.04 -4.19
CA THR A 54 10.69 -5.99 -4.19
C THR A 54 10.84 -7.02 -3.08
N ILE A 55 12.01 -7.63 -2.93
CA ILE A 55 12.27 -8.63 -1.87
C ILE A 55 12.05 -8.04 -0.49
N PHE A 56 12.66 -6.90 -0.18
CA PHE A 56 12.53 -6.28 1.14
C PHE A 56 11.11 -5.76 1.39
N SER A 57 10.44 -5.21 0.37
CA SER A 57 9.04 -4.80 0.48
C SER A 57 8.12 -5.99 0.73
N LEU A 58 8.34 -7.11 0.04
CA LEU A 58 7.60 -8.35 0.27
C LEU A 58 7.76 -8.82 1.71
N ILE A 59 8.98 -8.86 2.24
CA ILE A 59 9.24 -9.27 3.63
C ILE A 59 8.47 -8.38 4.61
N GLY A 60 8.56 -7.04 4.46
CA GLY A 60 7.83 -6.09 5.29
C GLY A 60 6.30 -6.26 5.21
N LEU A 61 5.76 -6.45 4.00
CA LEU A 61 4.33 -6.70 3.79
C LEU A 61 3.86 -8.03 4.39
N MET A 62 4.71 -9.05 4.35
CA MET A 62 4.44 -10.36 4.95
C MET A 62 4.41 -10.28 6.47
N PHE A 63 5.33 -9.53 7.11
CA PHE A 63 5.24 -9.23 8.54
C PHE A 63 3.94 -8.50 8.88
N ASN A 64 3.55 -7.52 8.06
CA ASN A 64 2.30 -6.80 8.29
C ASN A 64 1.07 -7.73 8.16
N SER A 65 1.05 -8.62 7.17
CA SER A 65 0.01 -9.63 7.02
C SER A 65 -0.03 -10.61 8.20
N LEU A 66 1.14 -11.01 8.70
CA LEU A 66 1.26 -11.85 9.90
C LEU A 66 0.67 -11.16 11.12
N PHE A 67 1.10 -9.94 11.43
CA PHE A 67 0.57 -9.18 12.56
C PHE A 67 -0.93 -8.97 12.43
N PHE A 68 -1.40 -8.59 11.24
CA PHE A 68 -2.83 -8.41 11.00
C PHE A 68 -3.64 -9.67 11.34
N TYR A 69 -3.18 -10.86 10.91
CA TYR A 69 -3.84 -12.12 11.24
C TYR A 69 -3.87 -12.40 12.75
N LEU A 70 -2.78 -12.15 13.46
CA LEU A 70 -2.68 -12.39 14.90
C LEU A 70 -3.57 -11.44 15.72
N PHE A 71 -3.67 -10.18 15.31
CA PHE A 71 -4.43 -9.17 16.04
C PHE A 71 -5.92 -9.17 15.69
N ILE A 72 -6.30 -9.37 14.43
CA ILE A 72 -7.70 -9.23 14.02
C ILE A 72 -8.62 -10.25 14.70
N ASN A 73 -8.11 -11.47 14.93
CA ASN A 73 -8.85 -12.54 15.62
C ASN A 73 -9.06 -12.24 17.11
N LYS A 74 -8.26 -11.33 17.70
CA LYS A 74 -8.40 -10.89 19.10
C LYS A 74 -9.26 -9.63 19.25
N MET A 75 -9.67 -9.01 18.14
CA MET A 75 -10.39 -7.73 18.13
C MET A 75 -11.77 -7.86 17.46
N PRO A 76 -12.78 -8.43 18.16
CA PRO A 76 -14.07 -8.73 17.55
C PRO A 76 -14.81 -7.48 17.03
N LYS A 77 -14.68 -6.35 17.71
CA LYS A 77 -15.26 -5.06 17.26
C LYS A 77 -14.67 -4.62 15.92
N THR A 78 -13.35 -4.72 15.76
CA THR A 78 -12.66 -4.37 14.50
C THR A 78 -13.01 -5.36 13.39
N TYR A 79 -13.09 -6.65 13.72
CA TYR A 79 -13.52 -7.69 12.79
C TYR A 79 -14.92 -7.39 12.22
N GLN A 80 -15.90 -7.13 13.09
CA GLN A 80 -17.26 -6.77 12.67
C GLN A 80 -17.27 -5.51 11.80
N LYS A 81 -16.52 -4.47 12.17
CA LYS A 81 -16.41 -3.23 11.39
C LYS A 81 -15.84 -3.49 9.98
N LEU A 82 -14.78 -4.29 9.85
CA LEU A 82 -14.23 -4.66 8.55
C LEU A 82 -15.20 -5.51 7.72
N SER A 83 -15.95 -6.41 8.37
CA SER A 83 -17.02 -7.17 7.71
C SER A 83 -18.10 -6.23 7.15
N THR A 84 -18.60 -5.27 7.93
CA THR A 84 -19.57 -4.27 7.46
C THR A 84 -19.02 -3.46 6.29
N ILE A 85 -17.76 -3.02 6.36
CA ILE A 85 -17.12 -2.26 5.29
C ILE A 85 -17.00 -3.11 4.01
N LYS A 86 -16.56 -4.37 4.13
CA LYS A 86 -16.52 -5.32 3.00
C LYS A 86 -17.90 -5.46 2.36
N LYS A 87 -18.95 -5.70 3.16
CA LYS A 87 -20.32 -5.86 2.64
C LYS A 87 -20.78 -4.62 1.87
N ARG A 88 -20.47 -3.42 2.37
CA ARG A 88 -20.82 -2.15 1.71
C ARG A 88 -20.07 -1.94 0.39
N TRP A 89 -18.81 -2.33 0.32
CA TRP A 89 -17.96 -2.11 -0.86
C TRP A 89 -18.13 -3.17 -1.94
N PHE A 90 -18.23 -4.44 -1.55
CA PHE A 90 -18.21 -5.57 -2.47
C PHE A 90 -19.53 -6.34 -2.58
N GLY A 91 -20.47 -6.08 -1.66
CA GLY A 91 -21.73 -6.80 -1.54
C GLY A 91 -21.69 -7.90 -0.48
N GLU A 92 -22.85 -8.24 0.07
CA GLU A 92 -22.99 -9.12 1.23
C GLU A 92 -22.52 -10.56 0.97
N TYR A 93 -22.72 -11.07 -0.24
CA TYR A 93 -22.44 -12.47 -0.62
C TYR A 93 -21.20 -12.64 -1.50
N ARG A 94 -20.45 -11.55 -1.76
CA ARG A 94 -19.32 -11.61 -2.70
C ARG A 94 -18.02 -11.85 -1.95
N ASN A 95 -17.39 -13.00 -2.22
CA ASN A 95 -16.04 -13.31 -1.76
C ASN A 95 -15.04 -13.07 -2.88
N LEU A 96 -14.10 -12.14 -2.66
CA LEU A 96 -13.07 -11.80 -3.64
C LEU A 96 -12.13 -12.96 -3.90
N THR A 97 -11.71 -13.15 -5.14
CA THR A 97 -10.67 -14.12 -5.52
C THR A 97 -9.28 -13.64 -5.13
N VAL A 98 -8.33 -14.58 -5.01
CA VAL A 98 -6.91 -14.25 -4.77
C VAL A 98 -6.41 -13.30 -5.86
N GLY A 99 -6.75 -13.55 -7.13
CA GLY A 99 -6.42 -12.65 -8.25
C GLY A 99 -7.07 -11.27 -8.12
N GLN A 100 -8.36 -11.20 -7.77
CA GLN A 100 -9.04 -9.92 -7.54
C GLN A 100 -8.38 -9.12 -6.41
N ILE A 101 -7.99 -9.78 -5.32
CA ILE A 101 -7.29 -9.13 -4.20
C ILE A 101 -5.92 -8.61 -4.66
N ALA A 102 -5.18 -9.37 -5.46
CA ALA A 102 -3.89 -8.93 -6.00
C ALA A 102 -4.04 -7.66 -6.86
N VAL A 103 -5.06 -7.61 -7.73
CA VAL A 103 -5.34 -6.43 -8.56
C VAL A 103 -5.81 -5.26 -7.71
N LEU A 104 -6.72 -5.48 -6.76
CA LEU A 104 -7.21 -4.43 -5.87
C LEU A 104 -6.09 -3.82 -5.01
N ARG A 105 -5.06 -4.59 -4.65
CA ARG A 105 -3.89 -4.06 -3.93
C ARG A 105 -3.08 -3.06 -4.76
N LEU A 106 -3.08 -3.18 -6.09
CA LEU A 106 -2.42 -2.20 -6.95
C LEU A 106 -3.12 -0.84 -6.92
N ILE A 107 -4.40 -0.79 -6.56
CA ILE A 107 -5.18 0.44 -6.48
C ILE A 107 -4.89 1.13 -5.13
N PRO A 108 -4.29 2.33 -5.11
CA PRO A 108 -3.82 2.97 -3.88
C PRO A 108 -4.96 3.41 -2.94
N PHE A 109 -6.18 3.55 -3.46
CA PHE A 109 -7.36 3.96 -2.70
C PHE A 109 -7.94 2.83 -1.83
N VAL A 110 -7.62 1.57 -2.12
CA VAL A 110 -8.16 0.44 -1.38
C VAL A 110 -7.27 0.14 -0.17
N HIS A 111 -7.88 0.16 1.02
CA HIS A 111 -7.12 0.03 2.26
C HIS A 111 -6.53 -1.38 2.41
N TYR A 112 -5.22 -1.46 2.67
CA TYR A 112 -4.48 -2.73 2.74
C TYR A 112 -5.06 -3.73 3.75
N HIS A 113 -5.47 -3.24 4.93
CA HIS A 113 -6.03 -4.07 5.99
C HIS A 113 -7.39 -4.69 5.61
N LEU A 114 -8.21 -3.99 4.82
CA LEU A 114 -9.48 -4.54 4.32
C LEU A 114 -9.23 -5.72 3.36
N LEU A 115 -8.22 -5.61 2.50
CA LEU A 115 -7.86 -6.68 1.57
C LEU A 115 -7.23 -7.89 2.28
N ASN A 116 -6.45 -7.66 3.34
CA ASN A 116 -6.00 -8.74 4.21
C ASN A 116 -7.18 -9.44 4.89
N PHE A 117 -8.16 -8.67 5.38
CA PHE A 117 -9.38 -9.23 5.97
C PHE A 117 -10.17 -10.09 4.96
N CYS A 118 -10.34 -9.61 3.73
CA CYS A 118 -11.00 -10.37 2.67
C CYS A 118 -10.26 -11.69 2.36
N LEU A 119 -8.92 -11.68 2.46
CA LEU A 119 -8.11 -12.88 2.29
C LEU A 119 -8.30 -13.85 3.45
N ILE A 120 -8.36 -13.36 4.69
CA ILE A 120 -8.63 -14.18 5.88
C ILE A 120 -9.97 -14.90 5.76
N GLU A 121 -11.04 -14.17 5.42
CA GLU A 121 -12.38 -14.77 5.25
C GLU A 121 -12.45 -15.80 4.12
N ARG A 122 -11.54 -15.74 3.14
CA ARG A 122 -11.46 -16.70 2.04
C ARG A 122 -10.71 -17.98 2.43
N THR A 123 -9.73 -17.88 3.30
CA THR A 123 -8.81 -18.99 3.63
C THR A 123 -9.23 -19.73 4.89
N LYS A 124 -8.99 -21.04 4.93
CA LYS A 124 -9.39 -21.87 6.09
C LYS A 124 -8.29 -22.00 7.14
N SER A 125 -7.04 -21.75 6.75
CA SER A 125 -5.88 -21.92 7.63
C SER A 125 -4.90 -20.75 7.51
N PHE A 126 -4.10 -20.54 8.57
CA PHE A 126 -3.03 -19.55 8.58
C PHE A 126 -2.03 -19.76 7.43
N LYS A 127 -1.71 -21.01 7.08
CA LYS A 127 -0.79 -21.34 5.98
C LYS A 127 -1.35 -20.90 4.62
N GLU A 128 -2.64 -21.15 4.36
CA GLU A 128 -3.32 -20.68 3.15
C GLU A 128 -3.36 -19.15 3.08
N TYR A 129 -3.67 -18.49 4.19
CA TYR A 129 -3.65 -17.03 4.29
C TYR A 129 -2.26 -16.46 3.98
N MET A 130 -1.20 -17.06 4.52
CA MET A 130 0.15 -16.56 4.32
C MET A 130 0.64 -16.77 2.89
N ARG A 131 0.34 -17.95 2.30
CA ARG A 131 0.61 -18.20 0.86
C ARG A 131 -0.17 -17.24 -0.03
N GLY A 132 -1.46 -17.07 0.24
CA GLY A 132 -2.31 -16.12 -0.46
C GLY A 132 -1.76 -14.69 -0.34
N SER A 133 -1.30 -14.29 0.85
CA SER A 133 -0.75 -12.96 1.12
C SER A 133 0.51 -12.72 0.31
N CYS A 134 1.41 -13.71 0.24
CA CYS A 134 2.62 -13.64 -0.57
C CYS A 134 2.29 -13.43 -2.05
N VAL A 135 1.41 -14.27 -2.61
CA VAL A 135 0.99 -14.19 -4.02
C VAL A 135 0.32 -12.86 -4.35
N THR A 136 -0.49 -12.33 -3.44
CA THR A 136 -1.22 -11.07 -3.64
C THR A 136 -0.36 -9.82 -3.39
N ASN A 137 0.68 -9.93 -2.55
CA ASN A 137 1.63 -8.84 -2.29
C ASN A 137 2.71 -8.74 -3.36
N PHE A 138 3.04 -9.84 -4.04
CA PHE A 138 4.11 -9.85 -5.03
C PHE A 138 3.87 -8.83 -6.16
N PRO A 139 2.71 -8.78 -6.85
CA PRO A 139 2.45 -7.76 -7.87
C PRO A 139 2.54 -6.35 -7.30
N LEU A 140 1.95 -6.12 -6.13
CA LEU A 140 2.01 -4.83 -5.44
C LEU A 140 3.46 -4.37 -5.22
N ALA A 141 4.28 -5.20 -4.59
CA ALA A 141 5.68 -4.87 -4.33
C ALA A 141 6.43 -4.62 -5.63
N PHE A 142 6.30 -5.51 -6.62
CA PHE A 142 7.01 -5.45 -7.89
C PHE A 142 6.64 -4.19 -8.70
N PHE A 143 5.36 -3.92 -8.95
CA PHE A 143 4.98 -2.79 -9.80
C PHE A 143 5.37 -1.44 -9.19
N TYR A 144 5.21 -1.27 -7.87
CA TYR A 144 5.57 -0.02 -7.22
C TYR A 144 7.07 0.19 -7.05
N THR A 145 7.87 -0.88 -6.87
CA THR A 145 9.33 -0.77 -6.83
C THR A 145 9.92 -0.54 -8.22
N VAL A 146 9.38 -1.20 -9.27
CA VAL A 146 9.68 -0.88 -10.67
C VAL A 146 9.41 0.60 -10.92
N PHE A 147 8.21 1.07 -10.59
CA PHE A 147 7.87 2.48 -10.75
C PHE A 147 8.86 3.39 -10.02
N GLY A 148 9.24 3.05 -8.79
CA GLY A 148 10.24 3.80 -8.02
C GLY A 148 11.62 3.83 -8.65
N GLU A 149 12.13 2.72 -9.18
CA GLU A 149 13.44 2.71 -9.85
C GLU A 149 13.43 3.62 -11.11
N PHE A 150 12.36 3.55 -11.90
CA PHE A 150 12.26 4.27 -13.17
C PHE A 150 11.81 5.73 -13.01
N ILE A 151 11.22 6.13 -11.89
CA ILE A 151 10.75 7.51 -11.68
C ILE A 151 11.90 8.53 -11.82
N SER A 152 13.11 8.13 -11.45
CA SER A 152 14.33 8.92 -11.57
C SER A 152 14.74 9.20 -13.03
N ARG A 153 14.26 8.37 -13.97
CA ARG A 153 14.51 8.53 -15.42
C ARG A 153 13.46 9.39 -16.11
N PHE A 154 12.41 9.83 -15.40
CA PHE A 154 11.45 10.76 -15.96
C PHE A 154 12.11 12.13 -16.11
N THR A 155 12.25 12.57 -17.35
CA THR A 155 12.60 13.95 -17.67
C THR A 155 11.52 14.89 -17.10
N PRO A 156 11.89 16.12 -16.69
CA PRO A 156 10.93 17.11 -16.20
C PRO A 156 9.75 17.34 -17.17
N SER A 157 9.99 17.24 -18.49
CA SER A 157 8.97 17.32 -19.52
C SER A 157 7.93 16.20 -19.42
N MET A 158 8.34 14.95 -19.19
CA MET A 158 7.42 13.82 -19.03
C MET A 158 6.57 13.97 -17.77
N ILE A 159 7.15 14.45 -16.66
CA ILE A 159 6.42 14.71 -15.42
C ILE A 159 5.31 15.75 -15.67
N ILE A 160 5.63 16.86 -16.34
CA ILE A 160 4.66 17.91 -16.68
C ILE A 160 3.52 17.36 -17.54
N VAL A 161 3.84 16.57 -18.58
CA VAL A 161 2.84 15.95 -19.46
C VAL A 161 1.91 15.01 -18.69
N VAL A 162 2.47 14.17 -17.81
CA VAL A 162 1.68 13.25 -16.97
C VAL A 162 0.78 14.02 -16.01
N LEU A 163 1.29 15.05 -15.33
CA LEU A 163 0.48 15.88 -14.42
C LEU A 163 -0.63 16.63 -15.16
N PHE A 164 -0.34 17.16 -16.36
CA PHE A 164 -1.34 17.81 -17.20
C PHE A 164 -2.43 16.82 -17.62
N ALA A 165 -2.05 15.63 -18.12
CA ALA A 165 -2.99 14.59 -18.52
C ALA A 165 -3.87 14.12 -17.35
N LEU A 166 -3.29 13.92 -16.16
CA LEU A 166 -4.03 13.57 -14.95
C LEU A 166 -5.00 14.69 -14.54
N SER A 167 -4.60 15.96 -14.65
CA SER A 167 -5.46 17.11 -14.34
C SER A 167 -6.65 17.20 -15.29
N VAL A 168 -6.42 17.01 -16.60
CA VAL A 168 -7.48 16.94 -17.61
C VAL A 168 -8.42 15.78 -17.33
N LEU A 169 -7.89 14.61 -16.99
CA LEU A 169 -8.69 13.44 -16.64
C LEU A 169 -9.57 13.70 -15.41
N VAL A 170 -9.01 14.30 -14.35
CA VAL A 170 -9.77 14.70 -13.15
C VAL A 170 -10.89 15.69 -13.51
N TYR A 171 -10.60 16.68 -14.37
CA TYR A 171 -11.60 17.64 -14.82
C TYR A 171 -12.74 16.95 -15.60
N ILE A 172 -12.42 16.00 -16.49
CA ILE A 172 -13.41 15.25 -17.27
C ILE A 172 -14.25 14.33 -16.39
N LEU A 173 -13.65 13.69 -15.38
CA LEU A 173 -14.31 12.76 -14.46
C LEU A 173 -15.13 13.46 -13.35
N ARG A 174 -15.09 14.80 -13.26
CA ARG A 174 -15.90 15.56 -12.30
C ARG A 174 -17.39 15.32 -12.53
N GLU A 175 -18.14 15.06 -11.46
CA GLU A 175 -19.60 15.01 -11.50
C GLU A 175 -20.17 16.35 -12.00
N LYS A 176 -20.83 16.33 -13.16
CA LYS A 176 -21.35 17.53 -13.83
C LYS A 176 -22.67 18.03 -13.24
N VAL A 177 -23.38 17.19 -12.49
CA VAL A 177 -24.68 17.52 -11.89
C VAL A 177 -24.66 17.08 -10.43
N ALA A 178 -24.79 18.04 -9.53
CA ALA A 178 -25.03 17.78 -8.11
C ALA A 178 -26.54 17.85 -7.86
N VAL A 179 -27.16 16.71 -7.52
CA VAL A 179 -28.58 16.67 -7.14
C VAL A 179 -28.69 17.07 -5.67
N ILE A 180 -29.00 18.34 -5.44
CA ILE A 180 -29.27 18.86 -4.09
C ILE A 180 -30.69 18.44 -3.72
N LYS A 181 -30.84 17.77 -2.56
CA LYS A 181 -32.16 17.41 -2.05
C LYS A 181 -32.90 18.66 -1.62
N TRP A 182 -34.20 18.72 -1.92
CA TRP A 182 -35.07 19.86 -1.63
C TRP A 182 -34.94 20.37 -0.18
N GLY A 183 -34.87 19.46 0.80
CA GLY A 183 -34.72 19.81 2.22
C GLY A 183 -33.34 20.36 2.63
N GLU A 184 -32.29 20.20 1.81
CA GLU A 184 -30.98 20.83 2.03
C GLU A 184 -30.88 22.21 1.38
N PHE A 185 -31.55 22.40 0.24
CA PHE A 185 -31.61 23.69 -0.45
C PHE A 185 -32.38 24.75 0.37
N PHE A 186 -33.45 24.34 1.06
CA PHE A 186 -34.29 25.24 1.87
C PHE A 186 -33.93 25.29 3.35
N LYS A 187 -32.78 24.75 3.77
CA LYS A 187 -32.16 25.16 5.05
C LYS A 187 -31.55 26.55 4.88
N ALA A 188 -32.39 27.53 4.57
CA ALA A 188 -32.08 28.93 4.79
C ALA A 188 -32.14 29.15 6.30
N GLU A 189 -30.98 29.52 6.86
CA GLU A 189 -30.74 30.19 8.15
C GLU A 189 -31.94 30.23 9.11
N ALA A 190 -31.89 29.37 10.14
CA ALA A 190 -32.63 29.56 11.38
C ALA A 190 -31.85 30.51 12.31
#